data_AF-A0ABD7IN35-F1
#
_entry.id   AF-A0ABD7IN35-F1
#
_cell.length_a   1.000
_cell.length_b   1.000
_cell.length_c   1.000
_cell.angle_alpha   90.00
_cell.angle_beta   90.00
_cell.angle_gamma   90.00
#
_symmetry.space_group_name_H-M   'P 1'
#
loop_
_entity.id
_entity.type
_entity.pdbx_description
1 polymer ?
#
loop_
_entity_poly.entity_id
_entity_poly.type
_entity_poly.pdbx_seq_one_letter_code
_entity_poly.pdbx_strand_id
1 'polypeptide(L)'
;MIKTLTGAPKIGLHGTLAVPGDKSLSHRGLILGAISQGTTTLHGFLPAADCLSTLTALQALGVPIHRDGTTVTITGRGLHGLSQPKQPLDMGNAGTATRLLAGLLAGQPFATTLIGDASLSRRPMERVRQPLQAMGAHIELTAGHLPMRINGQRLHGGHTDMQVASAQVKSALILAALQADGPSTIVEQLPTRDHTERLLRQFGGHIETAADERTITVTPQPQLQGQTVQIPGDFSSAAFFLTAASIVPKAHIRLTQVGLNPTRTGLLNVLQRMGGHVTVTPQTQTTEPVGDIEVSCAQLHPIHLTAADIPAIIDELPLVALLAATADGISTVSGAAELRVKETDRIATIVTELQKLGVVITAQPDGFTIDGRATWHQPKENLDSHGDHRIGMMMAIAALRLPQPTQLAGAEAVDISYPTFFEDLAQLCQGVRV
;
A
#
# COMPACT_ATOMS: atom_id res chain seq x y z
N MET A 1 15.55 12.00 -12.11
CA MET A 1 15.10 13.00 -13.11
C MET A 1 14.51 14.22 -12.40
N ILE A 2 14.57 15.41 -13.00
CA ILE A 2 13.89 16.61 -12.48
C ILE A 2 12.62 16.84 -13.30
N LYS A 3 11.50 17.12 -12.64
CA LYS A 3 10.19 17.40 -13.27
C LYS A 3 9.64 18.73 -12.78
N THR A 4 9.15 19.56 -13.69
CA THR A 4 8.37 20.76 -13.34
C THR A 4 6.97 20.35 -12.87
N LEU A 5 6.60 20.76 -11.66
CA LEU A 5 5.28 20.58 -11.07
C LEU A 5 4.38 21.78 -11.36
N THR A 6 3.10 21.52 -11.60
CA THR A 6 2.09 22.56 -11.79
C THR A 6 1.85 23.32 -10.48
N GLY A 7 1.82 24.66 -10.55
CA GLY A 7 1.38 25.51 -9.45
C GLY A 7 -0.15 25.52 -9.29
N ALA A 8 -0.66 26.53 -8.58
CA ALA A 8 -2.08 26.66 -8.27
C ALA A 8 -2.93 26.80 -9.54
N PRO A 9 -3.91 25.89 -9.77
CA PRO A 9 -4.78 25.97 -10.94
C PRO A 9 -5.73 27.16 -10.82
N LYS A 10 -5.83 27.98 -11.87
CA LYS A 10 -6.65 29.21 -11.88
C LYS A 10 -8.14 28.95 -11.64
N ILE A 11 -8.64 27.80 -12.09
CA ILE A 11 -10.06 27.44 -12.02
C ILE A 11 -10.37 26.46 -10.88
N GLY A 12 -9.37 25.99 -10.13
CA GLY A 12 -9.51 24.85 -9.21
C GLY A 12 -9.28 23.50 -9.89
N LEU A 13 -9.50 22.40 -9.16
CA LEU A 13 -9.46 21.02 -9.67
C LEU A 13 -10.87 20.51 -9.94
N HIS A 14 -11.14 20.04 -11.16
CA HIS A 14 -12.48 19.61 -11.55
C HIS A 14 -12.45 18.34 -12.40
N GLY A 15 -13.43 17.46 -12.17
CA GLY A 15 -13.70 16.33 -13.05
C GLY A 15 -13.94 15.02 -12.33
N THR A 16 -14.04 13.95 -13.12
CA THR A 16 -14.18 12.58 -12.65
C THR A 16 -12.94 11.79 -13.03
N LEU A 17 -12.40 11.02 -12.09
CA LEU A 17 -11.20 10.21 -12.29
C LEU A 17 -11.41 8.79 -11.75
N ALA A 18 -10.97 7.80 -12.51
CA ALA A 18 -10.79 6.44 -12.03
C ALA A 18 -9.30 6.24 -11.73
N VAL A 19 -8.96 5.92 -10.49
CA VAL A 19 -7.57 5.65 -10.11
C VAL A 19 -7.17 4.21 -10.47
N PRO A 20 -5.87 3.91 -10.66
CA PRO A 20 -5.40 2.55 -10.89
C PRO A 20 -5.81 1.58 -9.79
N GLY A 21 -5.84 0.29 -10.12
CA GLY A 21 -6.26 -0.74 -9.19
C GLY A 21 -5.39 -0.87 -7.94
N ASP A 22 -5.98 -1.41 -6.87
CA ASP A 22 -5.30 -1.60 -5.58
C ASP A 22 -4.07 -2.51 -5.72
N LYS A 23 -2.93 -1.97 -5.29
CA LYS A 23 -1.64 -2.68 -5.31
C LYS A 23 -1.65 -3.95 -4.45
N SER A 24 -2.25 -3.87 -3.26
CA SER A 24 -2.29 -4.98 -2.30
C SER A 24 -3.12 -6.16 -2.80
N LEU A 25 -4.24 -5.89 -3.46
CA LEU A 25 -5.10 -6.87 -4.11
C LEU A 25 -4.48 -7.42 -5.38
N SER A 26 -3.78 -6.59 -6.16
CA SER A 26 -3.01 -7.04 -7.34
C SER A 26 -1.97 -8.10 -6.97
N HIS A 27 -1.18 -7.89 -5.92
CA HIS A 27 -0.23 -8.89 -5.42
C HIS A 27 -0.92 -10.18 -4.95
N ARG A 28 -2.00 -10.06 -4.16
CA ARG A 28 -2.68 -11.21 -3.57
C ARG A 28 -3.47 -12.01 -4.59
N GLY A 29 -4.11 -11.36 -5.55
CA GLY A 29 -4.78 -12.01 -6.67
C GLY A 29 -3.80 -12.83 -7.52
N LEU A 30 -2.60 -12.30 -7.78
CA LEU A 30 -1.53 -13.05 -8.45
C LEU A 30 -1.13 -14.29 -7.64
N ILE A 31 -0.83 -14.11 -6.36
CA ILE A 31 -0.34 -15.18 -5.48
C ILE A 31 -1.40 -16.27 -5.30
N LEU A 32 -2.64 -15.90 -4.96
CA LEU A 32 -3.73 -16.86 -4.75
C LEU A 32 -4.14 -17.54 -6.07
N GLY A 33 -4.17 -16.80 -7.18
CA GLY A 33 -4.40 -17.39 -8.50
C GLY A 33 -3.35 -18.43 -8.86
N ALA A 34 -2.07 -18.16 -8.58
CA ALA A 34 -0.98 -19.10 -8.84
C ALA A 34 -1.12 -20.43 -8.07
N ILE A 35 -1.59 -20.38 -6.83
CA ILE A 35 -1.74 -21.56 -5.95
C ILE A 35 -3.15 -22.17 -5.96
N SER A 36 -4.05 -21.65 -6.78
CA SER A 36 -5.38 -22.20 -7.02
C SER A 36 -5.36 -23.31 -8.09
N GLN A 37 -6.42 -24.12 -8.14
CA GLN A 37 -6.71 -25.01 -9.26
C GLN A 37 -7.56 -24.28 -10.32
N GLY A 38 -7.24 -24.47 -11.59
CA GLY A 38 -7.96 -23.84 -12.70
C GLY A 38 -7.48 -22.42 -13.04
N THR A 39 -8.29 -21.68 -13.79
CA THR A 39 -7.93 -20.36 -14.30
C THR A 39 -8.44 -19.26 -13.37
N THR A 40 -7.56 -18.31 -13.04
CA THR A 40 -7.91 -17.05 -12.38
C THR A 40 -7.78 -15.89 -13.36
N THR A 41 -8.74 -14.99 -13.38
CA THR A 41 -8.71 -13.75 -14.17
C THR A 41 -8.79 -12.55 -13.23
N LEU A 42 -7.81 -11.67 -13.28
CA LEU A 42 -7.80 -10.40 -12.56
C LEU A 42 -8.14 -9.28 -13.54
N HIS A 43 -9.17 -8.49 -13.25
CA HIS A 43 -9.49 -7.26 -13.96
C HIS A 43 -9.11 -6.05 -13.10
N GLY A 44 -8.66 -4.96 -13.72
CA GLY A 44 -8.20 -3.78 -12.99
C GLY A 44 -6.84 -3.98 -12.31
N PHE A 45 -6.05 -4.96 -12.74
CA PHE A 45 -4.70 -5.19 -12.24
C PHE A 45 -3.82 -3.95 -12.42
N LEU A 46 -3.08 -3.57 -11.38
CA LEU A 46 -2.12 -2.47 -11.42
C LEU A 46 -0.82 -2.91 -12.11
N PRO A 47 -0.50 -2.43 -13.33
CA PRO A 47 0.71 -2.83 -14.05
C PRO A 47 1.93 -2.00 -13.63
N ALA A 48 2.11 -1.79 -12.32
CA ALA A 48 3.25 -1.07 -11.76
C ALA A 48 4.42 -2.03 -11.48
N ALA A 49 5.65 -1.49 -11.38
CA ALA A 49 6.88 -2.28 -11.23
C ALA A 49 6.82 -3.31 -10.07
N ASP A 50 6.21 -2.93 -8.95
CA ASP A 50 6.02 -3.81 -7.79
C ASP A 50 5.19 -5.07 -8.15
N CYS A 51 4.02 -4.87 -8.77
CA CYS A 51 3.11 -5.95 -9.14
C CYS A 51 3.69 -6.82 -10.25
N LEU A 52 4.40 -6.21 -11.20
CA LEU A 52 5.09 -6.92 -12.28
C LEU A 52 6.22 -7.81 -11.73
N SER A 53 6.93 -7.38 -10.70
CA SER A 53 7.95 -8.21 -10.02
C SER A 53 7.33 -9.47 -9.42
N THR A 54 6.11 -9.38 -8.87
CA THR A 54 5.37 -10.56 -8.37
C THR A 54 4.96 -11.49 -9.50
N LEU A 55 4.46 -10.93 -10.60
CA LEU A 55 4.07 -11.70 -11.78
C LEU A 55 5.27 -12.47 -12.33
N THR A 56 6.41 -11.81 -12.53
CA THR A 56 7.64 -12.44 -13.03
C THR A 56 8.17 -13.51 -12.08
N ALA A 57 8.11 -13.27 -10.76
CA ALA A 57 8.50 -14.27 -9.77
C ALA A 57 7.65 -15.54 -9.85
N LEU A 58 6.32 -15.39 -9.98
CA LEU A 58 5.41 -16.53 -10.11
C LEU A 58 5.58 -17.27 -11.44
N GLN A 59 5.89 -16.56 -12.53
CA GLN A 59 6.29 -17.19 -13.79
C GLN A 59 7.57 -18.03 -13.65
N ALA A 60 8.58 -17.51 -12.94
CA ALA A 60 9.81 -18.23 -12.64
C ALA A 60 9.57 -19.46 -11.74
N LEU A 61 8.48 -19.46 -10.96
CA LEU A 61 8.00 -20.59 -10.17
C LEU A 61 7.10 -21.56 -10.98
N GLY A 62 7.05 -21.43 -12.31
CA GLY A 62 6.37 -22.39 -13.19
C GLY A 62 4.88 -22.12 -13.45
N VAL A 63 4.37 -20.94 -13.06
CA VAL A 63 2.97 -20.56 -13.24
C VAL A 63 2.78 -19.86 -14.60
N PRO A 64 1.93 -20.37 -15.50
CA PRO A 64 1.56 -19.65 -16.72
C PRO A 64 0.73 -18.43 -16.37
N ILE A 65 1.27 -17.24 -16.63
CA ILE A 65 0.60 -15.97 -16.43
C ILE A 65 0.70 -15.15 -17.71
N HIS A 66 -0.45 -14.71 -18.21
CA HIS A 66 -0.56 -13.81 -19.35
C HIS A 66 -1.21 -12.50 -18.92
N ARG A 67 -0.69 -11.37 -19.38
CA ARG A 67 -1.24 -10.04 -19.11
C ARG A 67 -1.56 -9.33 -20.41
N ASP A 68 -2.77 -8.79 -20.51
CA ASP A 68 -3.21 -7.87 -21.54
C ASP A 68 -3.72 -6.59 -20.86
N GLY A 69 -2.94 -5.51 -20.98
CA GLY A 69 -3.20 -4.25 -20.26
C GLY A 69 -3.31 -4.44 -18.74
N THR A 70 -4.50 -4.18 -18.19
CA THR A 70 -4.87 -4.35 -16.78
C THR A 70 -5.65 -5.65 -16.51
N THR A 71 -5.75 -6.55 -17.51
CA THR A 71 -6.31 -7.89 -17.33
C THR A 71 -5.17 -8.91 -17.24
N VAL A 72 -5.21 -9.78 -16.23
CA VAL A 72 -4.23 -10.85 -16.04
C VAL A 72 -4.94 -12.19 -15.96
N THR A 73 -4.53 -13.15 -16.78
CA THR A 73 -5.01 -14.53 -16.76
C THR A 73 -3.91 -15.44 -16.21
N ILE A 74 -4.24 -16.21 -15.18
CA ILE A 74 -3.33 -17.09 -14.46
C ILE A 74 -3.86 -18.51 -14.58
N THR A 75 -3.04 -19.45 -15.07
CA THR A 75 -3.34 -20.87 -14.98
C THR A 75 -2.74 -21.40 -13.69
N GLY A 76 -3.57 -21.53 -12.66
CA GLY A 76 -3.16 -21.96 -11.33
C GLY A 76 -2.57 -23.37 -11.32
N ARG A 77 -1.58 -23.58 -10.45
CA ARG A 77 -0.85 -24.84 -10.30
C ARG A 77 -1.25 -25.62 -9.04
N GLY A 78 -2.15 -25.08 -8.22
CA GLY A 78 -2.43 -25.61 -6.88
C GLY A 78 -1.30 -25.30 -5.89
N LEU A 79 -1.60 -25.48 -4.59
CA LEU A 79 -0.70 -25.13 -3.49
C LEU A 79 0.70 -25.78 -3.57
N HIS A 80 0.76 -27.00 -4.12
CA HIS A 80 1.97 -27.81 -4.21
C HIS A 80 2.52 -27.93 -5.63
N GLY A 81 2.00 -27.15 -6.59
CA GLY A 81 2.37 -27.25 -8.01
C GLY A 81 3.41 -26.24 -8.47
N LEU A 82 3.99 -25.44 -7.57
CA LEU A 82 5.09 -24.53 -7.91
C LEU A 82 6.36 -25.32 -8.18
N SER A 83 7.25 -24.76 -8.98
CA SER A 83 8.53 -25.36 -9.38
C SER A 83 9.70 -24.53 -8.89
N GLN A 84 10.83 -25.19 -8.63
CA GLN A 84 12.05 -24.51 -8.22
C GLN A 84 12.52 -23.53 -9.32
N PRO A 85 12.77 -22.26 -8.99
CA PRO A 85 13.27 -21.30 -9.97
C PRO A 85 14.75 -21.55 -10.27
N LYS A 86 15.16 -21.30 -11.51
CA LYS A 86 16.56 -21.51 -11.96
C LYS A 86 17.53 -20.43 -11.47
N GLN A 87 17.01 -19.28 -11.06
CA GLN A 87 17.76 -18.11 -10.63
C GLN A 87 17.08 -17.53 -9.37
N PRO A 88 17.78 -16.69 -8.58
CA PRO A 88 17.14 -15.91 -7.54
C PRO A 88 15.94 -15.12 -8.08
N LEU A 89 14.88 -15.03 -7.30
CA LEU A 89 13.71 -14.24 -7.63
C LEU A 89 14.00 -12.77 -7.31
N ASP A 90 14.06 -11.94 -8.34
CA ASP A 90 14.24 -10.49 -8.19
C ASP A 90 12.91 -9.81 -7.87
N MET A 91 12.85 -9.21 -6.68
CA MET A 91 11.66 -8.53 -6.19
C MET A 91 11.67 -7.03 -6.52
N GLY A 92 12.72 -6.48 -7.13
CA GLY A 92 12.86 -5.04 -7.34
C GLY A 92 12.71 -4.28 -6.02
N ASN A 93 11.73 -3.37 -5.94
CA ASN A 93 11.37 -2.65 -4.71
C ASN A 93 10.18 -3.27 -3.93
N ALA A 94 9.62 -4.38 -4.42
CA ALA A 94 8.32 -4.91 -4.03
C ALA A 94 8.32 -5.59 -2.65
N GLY A 95 8.41 -4.81 -1.58
CA GLY A 95 8.45 -5.35 -0.21
C GLY A 95 7.19 -6.11 0.21
N THR A 96 6.05 -5.92 -0.45
CA THR A 96 4.87 -6.78 -0.27
C THR A 96 5.12 -8.16 -0.85
N ALA A 97 5.60 -8.25 -2.10
CA ALA A 97 5.89 -9.49 -2.79
C ALA A 97 6.89 -10.34 -2.01
N THR A 98 8.02 -9.75 -1.61
CA THR A 98 9.10 -10.43 -0.88
C THR A 98 8.59 -11.11 0.38
N ARG A 99 7.80 -10.39 1.18
CA ARG A 99 7.34 -10.88 2.49
C ARG A 99 6.26 -11.96 2.34
N LEU A 100 5.30 -11.75 1.44
CA LEU A 100 4.24 -12.74 1.20
C LEU A 100 4.81 -14.01 0.55
N LEU A 101 5.69 -13.87 -0.45
CA LEU A 101 6.35 -15.02 -1.06
C LEU A 101 7.27 -15.74 -0.09
N ALA A 102 7.87 -15.07 0.91
CA ALA A 102 8.62 -15.76 1.94
C ALA A 102 7.75 -16.77 2.72
N GLY A 103 6.52 -16.39 3.07
CA GLY A 103 5.55 -17.30 3.70
C GLY A 103 5.10 -18.43 2.78
N LEU A 104 4.83 -18.12 1.50
CA LEU A 104 4.46 -19.13 0.52
C LEU A 104 5.59 -20.13 0.24
N LEU A 105 6.83 -19.66 0.09
CA LEU A 105 7.98 -20.49 -0.28
C LEU A 105 8.51 -21.32 0.90
N ALA A 106 8.20 -20.94 2.14
CA ALA A 106 8.66 -21.64 3.34
C ALA A 106 8.21 -23.12 3.41
N GLY A 107 7.05 -23.45 2.82
CA GLY A 107 6.50 -24.81 2.79
C GLY A 107 6.74 -25.58 1.50
N GLN A 108 7.41 -25.00 0.51
CA GLN A 108 7.63 -25.63 -0.81
C GLN A 108 8.74 -26.70 -0.74
N PRO A 109 8.76 -27.72 -1.61
CA PRO A 109 9.73 -28.82 -1.53
C PRO A 109 11.12 -28.47 -2.12
N PHE A 110 11.47 -27.19 -2.22
CA PHE A 110 12.69 -26.71 -2.84
C PHE A 110 13.25 -25.45 -2.18
N ALA A 111 14.52 -25.16 -2.47
CA ALA A 111 15.18 -23.94 -2.00
C ALA A 111 14.99 -22.79 -3.00
N THR A 112 14.80 -21.58 -2.46
CA THR A 112 14.65 -20.34 -3.23
C THR A 112 15.48 -19.22 -2.61
N THR A 113 15.96 -18.29 -3.42
CA THR A 113 16.59 -17.04 -2.95
C THR A 113 15.79 -15.85 -3.44
N LEU A 114 15.46 -14.93 -2.55
CA LEU A 114 14.84 -13.64 -2.87
C LEU A 114 15.90 -12.54 -2.81
N ILE A 115 15.98 -11.73 -3.86
CA ILE A 115 16.83 -10.53 -3.93
C ILE A 115 15.97 -9.30 -4.22
N GLY A 116 16.56 -8.12 -4.09
CA GLY A 116 15.89 -6.86 -4.39
C GLY A 116 16.89 -5.75 -4.68
N ASP A 117 16.36 -4.58 -5.01
CA ASP A 117 17.17 -3.39 -5.25
C ASP A 117 17.85 -2.88 -3.96
N ALA A 118 18.63 -1.81 -4.08
CA ALA A 118 19.35 -1.22 -2.96
C ALA A 118 18.43 -0.72 -1.83
N SER A 119 17.23 -0.24 -2.15
CA SER A 119 16.26 0.26 -1.17
C SER A 119 15.62 -0.91 -0.42
N LEU A 120 15.10 -1.91 -1.14
CA LEU A 120 14.51 -3.11 -0.55
C LEU A 120 15.52 -3.89 0.29
N SER A 121 16.78 -3.97 -0.16
CA SER A 121 17.85 -4.67 0.55
C SER A 121 18.27 -4.00 1.87
N ARG A 122 17.87 -2.75 2.14
CA ARG A 122 18.08 -2.11 3.46
C ARG A 122 16.89 -2.30 4.41
N ARG A 123 15.77 -2.83 3.94
CA ARG A 123 14.56 -2.98 4.76
C ARG A 123 14.67 -4.21 5.66
N PRO A 124 14.26 -4.14 6.93
CA PRO A 124 14.39 -5.26 7.85
C PRO A 124 13.45 -6.41 7.45
N MET A 125 14.01 -7.61 7.31
CA MET A 125 13.29 -8.85 6.99
C MET A 125 13.12 -9.77 8.20
N GLU A 126 13.79 -9.46 9.30
CA GLU A 126 13.73 -10.22 10.56
C GLU A 126 12.31 -10.37 11.10
N ARG A 127 11.51 -9.30 10.99
CA ARG A 127 10.10 -9.26 11.40
C ARG A 127 9.21 -10.30 10.70
N VAL A 128 9.63 -10.82 9.54
CA VAL A 128 8.94 -11.91 8.82
C VAL A 128 9.62 -13.25 9.09
N ARG A 129 10.95 -13.27 9.14
CA ARG A 129 11.74 -14.48 9.41
C ARG A 129 11.40 -15.10 10.76
N GLN A 130 11.39 -14.31 11.84
CA GLN A 130 11.21 -14.79 13.20
C GLN A 130 9.89 -15.56 13.39
N PRO A 131 8.70 -15.03 13.01
CA PRO A 131 7.46 -15.77 13.21
C PRO A 131 7.32 -16.96 12.23
N LEU A 132 7.87 -16.88 11.01
CA LEU A 132 7.90 -18.05 10.11
C LEU A 132 8.78 -19.18 10.67
N GLN A 133 9.91 -18.85 11.29
CA GLN A 133 10.77 -19.84 11.95
C GLN A 133 10.05 -20.54 13.11
N ALA A 134 9.17 -19.85 13.82
CA ALA A 134 8.34 -20.45 14.87
C ALA A 134 7.39 -21.54 14.31
N MET A 135 7.02 -21.45 13.03
CA MET A 135 6.26 -22.49 12.31
C MET A 135 7.16 -23.59 11.71
N GLY A 136 8.47 -23.57 11.94
CA GLY A 136 9.43 -24.54 11.39
C GLY A 136 10.11 -24.13 10.08
N ALA A 137 9.90 -22.90 9.59
CA ALA A 137 10.55 -22.44 8.37
C ALA A 137 12.08 -22.29 8.54
N HIS A 138 12.85 -22.69 7.53
CA HIS A 138 14.29 -22.48 7.49
C HIS A 138 14.63 -21.33 6.54
N ILE A 139 14.86 -20.15 7.13
CA ILE A 139 15.13 -18.91 6.40
C ILE A 139 16.42 -18.28 6.91
N GLU A 140 17.35 -18.02 5.99
CA GLU A 140 18.62 -17.34 6.23
C GLU A 140 18.55 -15.92 5.66
N LEU A 141 19.04 -14.95 6.43
CA LEU A 141 19.16 -13.54 6.04
C LEU A 141 20.61 -13.09 6.10
N THR A 142 20.91 -12.05 5.34
CA THR A 142 22.21 -11.36 5.42
C THR A 142 22.09 -10.19 6.39
N ALA A 143 22.62 -10.33 7.60
CA ALA A 143 22.54 -9.31 8.66
C ALA A 143 21.11 -8.78 8.93
N GLY A 144 20.09 -9.65 8.86
CA GLY A 144 18.68 -9.28 9.05
C GLY A 144 17.96 -8.72 7.79
N HIS A 145 18.64 -8.74 6.65
CA HIS A 145 18.19 -8.17 5.38
C HIS A 145 18.28 -9.15 4.19
N LEU A 146 17.83 -8.71 3.01
CA LEU A 146 18.07 -9.44 1.76
C LEU A 146 19.58 -9.47 1.41
N PRO A 147 20.06 -10.47 0.64
CA PRO A 147 19.33 -11.63 0.10
C PRO A 147 18.75 -12.54 1.19
N MET A 148 17.56 -13.09 0.92
CA MET A 148 16.88 -14.06 1.79
C MET A 148 16.90 -15.43 1.12
N ARG A 149 17.55 -16.40 1.77
CA ARG A 149 17.57 -17.80 1.31
C ARG A 149 16.54 -18.59 2.11
N ILE A 150 15.63 -19.25 1.41
CA ILE A 150 14.53 -20.02 2.00
C ILE A 150 14.77 -21.47 1.59
N ASN A 151 15.04 -22.32 2.57
CA ASN A 151 15.09 -23.76 2.38
C ASN A 151 13.73 -24.29 2.82
N GLY A 152 12.89 -24.71 1.88
CA GLY A 152 11.56 -25.17 2.21
C GLY A 152 11.56 -26.34 3.19
N GLN A 153 10.61 -26.33 4.12
CA GLN A 153 10.47 -27.30 5.21
C GLN A 153 9.02 -27.71 5.38
N ARG A 154 8.79 -28.82 6.07
CA ARG A 154 7.47 -29.10 6.63
C ARG A 154 7.16 -28.06 7.70
N LEU A 155 6.02 -27.38 7.56
CA LEU A 155 5.57 -26.36 8.50
C LEU A 155 4.57 -26.94 9.50
N HIS A 156 4.55 -26.38 10.70
CA HIS A 156 3.68 -26.80 11.79
C HIS A 156 2.63 -25.76 12.10
N GLY A 157 1.39 -26.23 12.27
CA GLY A 157 0.31 -25.41 12.77
C GLY A 157 0.54 -25.06 14.25
N GLY A 158 -0.11 -24.00 14.72
CA GLY A 158 -0.01 -23.60 16.12
C GLY A 158 -0.40 -22.16 16.36
N HIS A 159 -0.14 -21.70 17.58
CA HIS A 159 -0.40 -20.34 18.02
C HIS A 159 0.80 -19.44 17.76
N THR A 160 0.59 -18.25 17.20
CA THR A 160 1.63 -17.24 16.96
C THR A 160 1.14 -15.85 17.33
N ASP A 161 1.76 -15.25 18.35
CA ASP A 161 1.55 -13.85 18.70
C ASP A 161 2.48 -12.94 17.89
N MET A 162 1.91 -12.09 17.04
CA MET A 162 2.67 -11.13 16.28
C MET A 162 3.21 -10.02 17.20
N GLN A 163 4.50 -9.71 17.02
CA GLN A 163 5.18 -8.66 17.79
C GLN A 163 5.01 -7.26 17.17
N VAL A 164 4.50 -7.20 15.94
CA VAL A 164 4.31 -5.96 15.18
C VAL A 164 2.95 -5.96 14.51
N ALA A 165 2.24 -4.83 14.51
CA ALA A 165 1.01 -4.64 13.75
C ALA A 165 1.35 -4.49 12.26
N SER A 166 1.52 -5.61 11.55
CA SER A 166 1.91 -5.61 10.14
C SER A 166 1.14 -6.63 9.32
N ALA A 167 0.28 -6.12 8.44
CA ALA A 167 -0.46 -6.96 7.50
C ALA A 167 0.43 -7.81 6.58
N GLN A 168 1.65 -7.37 6.28
CA GLN A 168 2.57 -8.15 5.46
C GLN A 168 3.11 -9.37 6.22
N VAL A 169 3.38 -9.22 7.52
CA VAL A 169 3.78 -10.32 8.40
C VAL A 169 2.60 -11.28 8.58
N LYS A 170 1.41 -10.75 8.87
CA LYS A 170 0.16 -11.54 8.92
C LYS A 170 -0.03 -12.35 7.64
N SER A 171 0.02 -11.71 6.47
CA SER A 171 -0.18 -12.38 5.19
C SER A 171 0.87 -13.47 4.92
N ALA A 172 2.12 -13.26 5.31
CA ALA A 172 3.16 -14.28 5.20
C ALA A 172 2.83 -15.50 6.08
N LEU A 173 2.39 -15.26 7.33
CA LEU A 173 1.98 -16.33 8.24
C LEU A 173 0.73 -17.06 7.75
N ILE A 174 -0.26 -16.36 7.19
CA ILE A 174 -1.44 -16.99 6.60
C ILE A 174 -1.02 -17.92 5.44
N LEU A 175 -0.16 -17.44 4.53
CA LEU A 175 0.32 -18.25 3.38
C LEU A 175 1.16 -19.46 3.82
N ALA A 176 1.94 -19.32 4.90
CA ALA A 176 2.65 -20.43 5.52
C ALA A 176 1.68 -21.43 6.18
N ALA A 177 0.65 -20.93 6.89
CA ALA A 177 -0.38 -21.74 7.55
C ALA A 177 -1.20 -22.58 6.56
N LEU A 178 -1.40 -22.12 5.32
CA LEU A 178 -2.03 -22.94 4.28
C LEU A 178 -1.28 -24.25 4.02
N GLN A 179 0.03 -24.28 4.26
CA GLN A 179 0.92 -25.41 3.98
C GLN A 179 1.26 -26.23 5.22
N ALA A 180 0.81 -25.79 6.41
CA ALA A 180 1.10 -26.44 7.67
C ALA A 180 0.41 -27.82 7.80
N ASP A 181 0.86 -28.62 8.77
CA ASP A 181 0.25 -29.92 9.09
C ASP A 181 -0.94 -29.86 10.08
N GLY A 182 -1.30 -28.65 10.52
CA GLY A 182 -2.45 -28.41 11.39
C GLY A 182 -2.96 -26.97 11.33
N PRO A 183 -4.13 -26.66 11.93
CA PRO A 183 -4.65 -25.31 12.05
C PRO A 183 -3.66 -24.35 12.71
N SER A 184 -3.68 -23.09 12.27
CA SER A 184 -2.84 -22.04 12.85
C SER A 184 -3.71 -20.90 13.36
N THR A 185 -3.37 -20.38 14.55
CA THR A 185 -3.96 -19.18 15.14
C THR A 185 -2.91 -18.09 15.16
N ILE A 186 -3.20 -16.98 14.50
CA ILE A 186 -2.34 -15.80 14.41
C ILE A 186 -3.03 -14.68 15.17
N VAL A 187 -2.34 -14.08 16.15
CA VAL A 187 -2.89 -12.97 16.94
C VAL A 187 -2.11 -11.69 16.64
N GLU A 188 -2.80 -10.68 16.09
CA GLU A 188 -2.24 -9.36 15.85
C GLU A 188 -2.29 -8.46 17.11
N GLN A 189 -1.35 -7.53 17.25
CA GLN A 189 -1.42 -6.50 18.32
C GLN A 189 -2.62 -5.57 18.13
N LEU A 190 -2.83 -5.14 16.88
CA LEU A 190 -3.90 -4.28 16.41
C LEU A 190 -4.41 -4.81 15.07
N PRO A 191 -5.71 -4.65 14.75
CA PRO A 191 -6.24 -5.02 13.44
C PRO A 191 -5.46 -4.31 12.33
N THR A 192 -5.08 -5.06 11.31
CA THR A 192 -4.44 -4.53 10.10
C THR A 192 -5.23 -4.93 8.85
N ARG A 193 -4.88 -4.39 7.67
CA ARG A 193 -5.60 -4.70 6.41
C ARG A 193 -5.86 -6.19 6.21
N ASP A 194 -7.09 -6.51 5.80
CA ASP A 194 -7.65 -7.88 5.78
C ASP A 194 -7.82 -8.46 4.35
N HIS A 195 -7.11 -7.90 3.37
CA HIS A 195 -7.18 -8.33 1.97
C HIS A 195 -6.81 -9.80 1.76
N THR A 196 -5.89 -10.36 2.57
CA THR A 196 -5.53 -11.78 2.43
C THR A 196 -6.69 -12.64 2.86
N GLU A 197 -7.33 -12.29 3.96
CA GLU A 197 -8.44 -13.03 4.56
C GLU A 197 -9.66 -13.01 3.64
N ARG A 198 -10.02 -11.82 3.12
CA ARG A 198 -11.13 -11.66 2.18
C ARG A 198 -10.92 -12.44 0.89
N LEU A 199 -9.78 -12.26 0.23
CA LEU A 199 -9.51 -12.97 -1.01
C LEU A 199 -9.36 -14.48 -0.76
N LEU A 200 -8.70 -14.91 0.31
CA LEU A 200 -8.57 -16.33 0.60
C LEU A 200 -9.94 -17.02 0.73
N ARG A 201 -10.91 -16.38 1.41
CA ARG A 201 -12.31 -16.88 1.47
C ARG A 201 -12.94 -16.97 0.08
N GLN A 202 -12.76 -15.94 -0.76
CA GLN A 202 -13.27 -15.94 -2.13
C GLN A 202 -12.70 -17.10 -2.96
N PHE A 203 -11.43 -17.44 -2.77
CA PHE A 203 -10.77 -18.56 -3.44
C PHE A 203 -11.14 -19.93 -2.84
N GLY A 204 -11.96 -20.00 -1.79
CA GLY A 204 -12.41 -21.24 -1.15
C GLY A 204 -11.57 -21.69 0.05
N GLY A 205 -10.64 -20.85 0.54
CA GLY A 205 -9.90 -21.12 1.76
C GLY A 205 -10.73 -20.84 3.02
N HIS A 206 -10.53 -21.65 4.06
CA HIS A 206 -11.21 -21.46 5.34
C HIS A 206 -10.33 -20.67 6.31
N ILE A 207 -10.77 -19.46 6.60
CA ILE A 207 -10.11 -18.52 7.50
C ILE A 207 -11.15 -17.73 8.28
N GLU A 208 -10.98 -17.67 9.59
CA GLU A 208 -11.90 -17.02 10.52
C GLU A 208 -11.19 -15.90 11.24
N THR A 209 -11.86 -14.76 11.39
CA THR A 209 -11.40 -13.64 12.21
C THR A 209 -12.36 -13.54 13.38
N ALA A 210 -11.86 -13.65 14.60
CA ALA A 210 -12.68 -13.61 15.80
C ALA A 210 -13.28 -12.21 16.03
N ALA A 211 -14.24 -12.10 16.96
CA ALA A 211 -14.92 -10.86 17.28
C ALA A 211 -14.00 -9.75 17.83
N ASP A 212 -12.79 -10.09 18.27
CA ASP A 212 -11.77 -9.13 18.71
C ASP A 212 -11.00 -8.49 17.53
N GLU A 213 -11.31 -8.88 16.30
CA GLU A 213 -10.70 -8.45 15.03
C GLU A 213 -9.17 -8.67 14.93
N ARG A 214 -8.59 -9.43 15.86
CA ARG A 214 -7.14 -9.63 15.98
C ARG A 214 -6.73 -11.09 15.93
N THR A 215 -7.61 -11.97 16.38
CA THR A 215 -7.37 -13.41 16.39
C THR A 215 -7.85 -14.04 15.08
N ILE A 216 -6.92 -14.63 14.34
CA ILE A 216 -7.16 -15.18 12.99
C ILE A 216 -6.82 -16.67 13.00
N THR A 217 -7.80 -17.50 12.66
CA THR A 217 -7.61 -18.96 12.56
C THR A 217 -7.63 -19.37 11.10
N VAL A 218 -6.59 -20.10 10.68
CA VAL A 218 -6.40 -20.58 9.31
C VAL A 218 -6.42 -22.10 9.29
N THR A 219 -7.29 -22.69 8.48
CA THR A 219 -7.30 -24.13 8.23
C THR A 219 -6.31 -24.48 7.11
N PRO A 220 -5.42 -25.47 7.30
CA PRO A 220 -4.39 -25.82 6.33
C PRO A 220 -4.96 -26.61 5.15
N GLN A 221 -4.13 -26.76 4.11
CA GLN A 221 -4.38 -27.58 2.92
C GLN A 221 -5.72 -27.29 2.21
N PRO A 222 -6.09 -26.01 1.96
CA PRO A 222 -7.34 -25.69 1.29
C PRO A 222 -7.33 -26.17 -0.17
N GLN A 223 -8.52 -26.50 -0.70
CA GLN A 223 -8.73 -26.66 -2.13
C GLN A 223 -9.11 -25.30 -2.74
N LEU A 224 -8.10 -24.49 -3.05
CA LEU A 224 -8.33 -23.19 -3.67
C LEU A 224 -8.74 -23.35 -5.13
N GLN A 225 -9.80 -22.65 -5.54
CA GLN A 225 -10.33 -22.65 -6.90
C GLN A 225 -10.09 -21.31 -7.58
N GLY A 226 -9.73 -21.33 -8.85
CA GLY A 226 -9.50 -20.13 -9.65
C GLY A 226 -10.75 -19.25 -9.72
N GLN A 227 -10.55 -17.93 -9.72
CA GLN A 227 -11.61 -16.94 -9.59
C GLN A 227 -11.56 -15.88 -10.68
N THR A 228 -12.69 -15.20 -10.93
CA THR A 228 -12.66 -13.87 -11.55
C THR A 228 -12.64 -12.82 -10.44
N VAL A 229 -11.62 -11.98 -10.40
CA VAL A 229 -11.44 -10.95 -9.37
C VAL A 229 -11.46 -9.57 -10.03
N GLN A 230 -12.38 -8.73 -9.58
CA GLN A 230 -12.42 -7.31 -9.94
C GLN A 230 -11.60 -6.53 -8.90
N ILE A 231 -10.47 -5.96 -9.30
CA ILE A 231 -9.63 -5.16 -8.43
C ILE A 231 -10.16 -3.72 -8.45
N PRO A 232 -10.64 -3.19 -7.30
CA PRO A 232 -11.10 -1.81 -7.22
C PRO A 232 -9.93 -0.83 -7.31
N GLY A 233 -10.24 0.44 -7.58
CA GLY A 233 -9.28 1.53 -7.53
C GLY A 233 -8.60 1.62 -6.16
N ASP A 234 -7.29 1.84 -6.13
CA ASP A 234 -6.51 1.92 -4.89
C ASP A 234 -6.91 3.14 -4.07
N PHE A 235 -7.37 2.92 -2.85
CA PHE A 235 -7.64 4.00 -1.92
C PHE A 235 -6.40 4.87 -1.65
N SER A 236 -5.21 4.26 -1.57
CA SER A 236 -3.96 5.01 -1.36
C SER A 236 -3.64 5.94 -2.52
N SER A 237 -4.04 5.59 -3.75
CA SER A 237 -3.92 6.45 -4.93
C SER A 237 -4.99 7.54 -4.94
N ALA A 238 -6.24 7.17 -4.64
CA ALA A 238 -7.36 8.10 -4.49
C ALA A 238 -7.07 9.19 -3.45
N ALA A 239 -6.42 8.82 -2.34
CA ALA A 239 -6.06 9.69 -1.23
C ALA A 239 -5.30 10.96 -1.66
N PHE A 240 -4.42 10.89 -2.67
CA PHE A 240 -3.72 12.06 -3.20
C PHE A 240 -4.68 13.09 -3.77
N PHE A 241 -5.66 12.65 -4.56
CA PHE A 241 -6.66 13.53 -5.15
C PHE A 241 -7.71 13.99 -4.13
N LEU A 242 -8.07 13.14 -3.16
CA LEU A 242 -8.89 13.55 -2.01
C LEU A 242 -8.25 14.71 -1.25
N THR A 243 -6.94 14.60 -1.01
CA THR A 243 -6.15 15.63 -0.36
C THR A 243 -6.07 16.88 -1.23
N ALA A 244 -5.77 16.73 -2.52
CA ALA A 244 -5.68 17.84 -3.47
C ALA A 244 -6.98 18.66 -3.51
N ALA A 245 -8.13 17.99 -3.67
CA ALA A 245 -9.42 18.65 -3.70
C ALA A 245 -9.81 19.29 -2.37
N SER A 246 -9.35 18.73 -1.25
CA SER A 246 -9.62 19.30 0.08
C SER A 246 -8.88 20.62 0.31
N ILE A 247 -7.68 20.80 -0.28
CA ILE A 247 -6.81 21.96 -0.01
C ILE A 247 -6.77 23.00 -1.13
N VAL A 248 -7.14 22.65 -2.37
CA VAL A 248 -7.10 23.57 -3.51
C VAL A 248 -8.42 24.34 -3.60
N PRO A 249 -8.40 25.70 -3.55
CA PRO A 249 -9.62 26.50 -3.65
C PRO A 249 -10.43 26.18 -4.90
N LYS A 250 -11.77 26.17 -4.76
CA LYS A 250 -12.74 25.89 -5.82
C LYS A 250 -12.65 24.47 -6.42
N ALA A 251 -11.97 23.53 -5.77
CA ALA A 251 -11.92 22.17 -6.24
C ALA A 251 -13.21 21.40 -5.96
N HIS A 252 -13.59 20.55 -6.91
CA HIS A 252 -14.66 19.56 -6.79
C HIS A 252 -14.36 18.38 -7.73
N ILE A 253 -14.05 17.21 -7.17
CA ILE A 253 -13.73 16.02 -7.96
C ILE A 253 -14.58 14.83 -7.53
N ARG A 254 -14.80 13.90 -8.46
CA ARG A 254 -15.39 12.59 -8.21
C ARG A 254 -14.38 11.49 -8.54
N LEU A 255 -14.11 10.62 -7.59
CA LEU A 255 -13.30 9.42 -7.77
C LEU A 255 -14.23 8.22 -7.88
N THR A 256 -14.15 7.45 -8.95
CA THR A 256 -15.05 6.32 -9.20
C THR A 256 -14.40 4.98 -8.86
N GLN A 257 -15.23 4.02 -8.46
CA GLN A 257 -14.82 2.61 -8.24
C GLN A 257 -13.64 2.44 -7.26
N VAL A 258 -13.57 3.27 -6.21
CA VAL A 258 -12.50 3.24 -5.21
C VAL A 258 -12.79 2.16 -4.17
N GLY A 259 -11.76 1.42 -3.76
CA GLY A 259 -11.85 0.47 -2.65
C GLY A 259 -12.21 1.17 -1.34
N LEU A 260 -13.27 0.72 -0.69
CA LEU A 260 -13.80 1.26 0.56
C LEU A 260 -13.55 0.36 1.77
N ASN A 261 -12.52 -0.48 1.71
CA ASN A 261 -12.21 -1.39 2.81
C ASN A 261 -11.95 -0.58 4.09
N PRO A 262 -12.69 -0.81 5.20
CA PRO A 262 -12.57 -0.02 6.43
C PRO A 262 -11.14 0.03 7.00
N THR A 263 -10.34 -1.01 6.75
CA THR A 263 -8.93 -1.08 7.18
C THR A 263 -7.99 -0.21 6.34
N ARG A 264 -8.49 0.44 5.29
CA ARG A 264 -7.73 1.25 4.32
C ARG A 264 -8.26 2.68 4.19
N THR A 265 -9.51 2.94 4.56
CA THR A 265 -10.18 4.23 4.35
C THR A 265 -9.94 5.23 5.49
N GLY A 266 -8.93 5.03 6.33
CA GLY A 266 -8.72 5.88 7.52
C GLY A 266 -8.53 7.37 7.20
N LEU A 267 -8.04 7.73 6.00
CA LEU A 267 -7.96 9.13 5.58
C LEU A 267 -9.35 9.78 5.43
N LEU A 268 -10.40 9.03 5.09
CA LEU A 268 -11.77 9.57 5.07
C LEU A 268 -12.22 9.97 6.47
N ASN A 269 -11.90 9.16 7.47
CA ASN A 269 -12.17 9.46 8.88
C ASN A 269 -11.39 10.72 9.32
N VAL A 270 -10.11 10.82 8.95
CA VAL A 270 -9.29 12.02 9.18
C VAL A 270 -9.94 13.26 8.54
N LEU A 271 -10.28 13.21 7.26
CA LEU A 271 -10.92 14.32 6.56
C LEU A 271 -12.22 14.74 7.25
N GLN A 272 -13.08 13.79 7.60
CA GLN A 272 -14.34 14.07 8.29
C GLN A 272 -14.09 14.74 9.67
N ARG A 273 -13.13 14.25 10.46
CA ARG A 273 -12.75 14.84 11.75
C ARG A 273 -12.17 16.25 11.62
N MET A 274 -11.48 16.52 10.51
CA MET A 274 -10.96 17.85 10.19
C MET A 274 -12.02 18.79 9.61
N GLY A 275 -13.27 18.36 9.39
CA GLY A 275 -14.31 19.19 8.77
C GLY A 275 -14.28 19.21 7.24
N GLY A 276 -13.62 18.23 6.62
CA GLY A 276 -13.57 18.07 5.17
C GLY A 276 -14.94 17.76 4.55
N HIS A 277 -15.17 18.27 3.34
CA HIS A 277 -16.37 17.99 2.56
C HIS A 277 -16.17 16.76 1.69
N VAL A 278 -16.59 15.59 2.18
CA VAL A 278 -16.47 14.31 1.49
C VAL A 278 -17.79 13.55 1.56
N THR A 279 -18.24 13.06 0.40
CA THR A 279 -19.42 12.18 0.28
C THR A 279 -18.98 10.85 -0.31
N VAL A 280 -19.40 9.75 0.31
CA VAL A 280 -19.13 8.39 -0.17
C VAL A 280 -20.42 7.76 -0.63
N THR A 281 -20.44 7.24 -1.85
CA THR A 281 -21.56 6.48 -2.41
C THR A 281 -21.12 5.02 -2.60
N PRO A 282 -21.42 4.12 -1.65
CA PRO A 282 -21.08 2.70 -1.77
C PRO A 282 -21.80 2.07 -2.96
N GLN A 283 -21.13 1.14 -3.63
CA GLN A 283 -21.71 0.26 -4.63
C GLN A 283 -21.99 -1.12 -4.03
N THR A 284 -22.93 -1.87 -4.63
CA THR A 284 -23.40 -3.14 -4.07
C THR A 284 -22.37 -4.28 -4.18
N GLN A 285 -22.22 -5.01 -3.05
CA GLN A 285 -21.71 -6.37 -2.84
C GLN A 285 -20.67 -6.92 -3.82
N THR A 286 -19.40 -6.66 -3.49
CA THR A 286 -18.20 -7.37 -3.97
C THR A 286 -17.40 -7.85 -2.74
N THR A 287 -16.47 -8.80 -2.91
CA THR A 287 -15.61 -9.31 -1.81
C THR A 287 -14.88 -8.20 -1.05
N GLU A 288 -14.41 -7.21 -1.80
CA GLU A 288 -13.83 -5.97 -1.30
C GLU A 288 -14.85 -4.86 -1.51
N PRO A 289 -15.23 -4.08 -0.48
CA PRO A 289 -16.21 -3.02 -0.66
C PRO A 289 -15.68 -1.93 -1.61
N VAL A 290 -16.57 -1.37 -2.43
CA VAL A 290 -16.23 -0.38 -3.48
C VAL A 290 -17.25 0.73 -3.47
N GLY A 291 -16.85 1.93 -3.88
CA GLY A 291 -17.79 3.02 -4.14
C GLY A 291 -17.15 4.23 -4.79
N ASP A 292 -17.99 5.24 -5.03
CA ASP A 292 -17.56 6.52 -5.56
C ASP A 292 -17.38 7.51 -4.40
N ILE A 293 -16.37 8.38 -4.52
CA ILE A 293 -16.05 9.39 -3.52
C ILE A 293 -16.07 10.77 -4.17
N GLU A 294 -16.91 11.65 -3.68
CA GLU A 294 -16.95 13.06 -4.08
C GLU A 294 -16.32 13.92 -2.99
N VAL A 295 -15.48 14.86 -3.38
CA VAL A 295 -14.76 15.73 -2.45
C VAL A 295 -14.64 17.14 -3.01
N SER A 296 -14.75 18.12 -2.12
CA SER A 296 -14.56 19.52 -2.45
C SER A 296 -13.73 20.23 -1.39
N CYS A 297 -13.21 21.40 -1.75
CA CYS A 297 -12.42 22.23 -0.84
C CYS A 297 -13.23 22.58 0.42
N ALA A 298 -12.59 22.47 1.58
CA ALA A 298 -13.19 22.80 2.87
C ALA A 298 -12.20 23.57 3.75
N GLN A 299 -12.70 24.30 4.73
CA GLN A 299 -11.87 24.88 5.79
C GLN A 299 -11.57 23.78 6.81
N LEU A 300 -10.31 23.35 6.88
CA LEU A 300 -9.90 22.25 7.75
C LEU A 300 -9.53 22.73 9.15
N HIS A 301 -9.87 21.91 10.15
CA HIS A 301 -9.52 22.09 11.54
C HIS A 301 -8.36 21.17 11.95
N PRO A 302 -7.61 21.52 13.01
CA PRO A 302 -6.51 20.70 13.49
C PRO A 302 -6.96 19.31 13.95
N ILE A 303 -6.06 18.33 13.86
CA ILE A 303 -6.32 16.96 14.28
C ILE A 303 -5.23 16.43 15.22
N HIS A 304 -5.65 15.57 16.15
CA HIS A 304 -4.76 14.82 17.04
C HIS A 304 -4.93 13.32 16.76
N LEU A 305 -3.86 12.69 16.29
CA LEU A 305 -3.80 11.26 15.98
C LEU A 305 -2.84 10.55 16.92
N THR A 306 -3.29 9.39 17.37
CA THR A 306 -2.59 8.52 18.33
C THR A 306 -2.24 7.19 17.68
N ALA A 307 -1.47 6.36 18.38
CA ALA A 307 -1.08 5.03 17.91
C ALA A 307 -2.26 4.14 17.45
N ALA A 308 -3.47 4.34 17.99
CA ALA A 308 -4.66 3.60 17.60
C ALA A 308 -5.18 3.96 16.19
N ASP A 309 -4.94 5.20 15.74
CA ASP A 309 -5.36 5.67 14.41
C ASP A 309 -4.41 5.17 13.30
N ILE A 310 -3.13 4.99 13.63
CA ILE A 310 -2.03 4.82 12.65
C ILE A 310 -2.18 3.60 11.73
N PRO A 311 -2.58 2.39 12.18
CA PRO A 311 -2.63 1.22 11.30
C PRO A 311 -3.45 1.41 10.02
N ALA A 312 -4.55 2.16 10.10
CA ALA A 312 -5.47 2.41 8.99
C ALA A 312 -5.03 3.53 8.03
N ILE A 313 -4.01 4.32 8.40
CA ILE A 313 -3.55 5.50 7.64
C ILE A 313 -2.03 5.58 7.49
N ILE A 314 -1.28 4.54 7.89
CA ILE A 314 0.20 4.55 7.95
C ILE A 314 0.82 4.97 6.61
N ASP A 315 0.18 4.59 5.51
CA ASP A 315 0.61 4.84 4.14
C ASP A 315 0.18 6.25 3.66
N GLU A 316 -0.83 6.86 4.29
CA GLU A 316 -1.41 8.17 3.99
C GLU A 316 -0.92 9.29 4.93
N LEU A 317 -0.08 8.98 5.93
CA LEU A 317 0.48 9.99 6.84
C LEU A 317 1.21 11.17 6.16
N PRO A 318 1.92 11.01 5.01
CA PRO A 318 2.39 12.17 4.24
C PRO A 318 1.25 13.13 3.85
N LEU A 319 0.09 12.59 3.47
CA LEU A 319 -1.08 13.38 3.10
C LEU A 319 -1.80 13.97 4.30
N VAL A 320 -1.82 13.27 5.44
CA VAL A 320 -2.29 13.84 6.71
C VAL A 320 -1.44 15.05 7.10
N ALA A 321 -0.12 14.97 6.94
CA ALA A 321 0.77 16.11 7.18
C ALA A 321 0.42 17.29 6.26
N LEU A 322 0.15 17.01 4.99
CA LEU A 322 -0.24 18.03 4.02
C LEU A 322 -1.59 18.69 4.35
N LEU A 323 -2.60 17.92 4.76
CA LEU A 323 -3.88 18.44 5.24
C LEU A 323 -3.69 19.31 6.48
N ALA A 324 -2.93 18.82 7.47
CA ALA A 324 -2.62 19.53 8.71
C ALA A 324 -1.86 20.84 8.47
N ALA A 325 -0.99 20.90 7.46
CA ALA A 325 -0.27 22.11 7.05
C ALA A 325 -1.18 23.20 6.46
N THR A 326 -2.45 22.90 6.22
CA THR A 326 -3.47 23.84 5.73
C THR A 326 -4.60 24.09 6.74
N ALA A 327 -4.57 23.41 7.88
CA ALA A 327 -5.59 23.52 8.91
C ALA A 327 -5.36 24.74 9.81
N ASP A 328 -6.44 25.36 10.29
CA ASP A 328 -6.34 26.51 11.20
C ASP A 328 -6.01 26.08 12.65
N GLY A 329 -4.73 25.82 12.90
CA GLY A 329 -4.18 25.54 14.24
C GLY A 329 -3.10 24.45 14.24
N ILE A 330 -2.90 23.82 15.40
CA ILE A 330 -1.81 22.87 15.63
C ILE A 330 -2.32 21.43 15.63
N SER A 331 -1.80 20.61 14.72
CA SER A 331 -2.08 19.18 14.63
C SER A 331 -0.91 18.34 15.16
N THR A 332 -1.21 17.15 15.67
CA THR A 332 -0.20 16.22 16.21
C THR A 332 -0.44 14.80 15.71
N VAL A 333 0.64 14.11 15.31
CA VAL A 333 0.64 12.67 15.01
C VAL A 333 1.65 11.99 15.93
N SER A 334 1.25 10.88 16.55
CA SER A 334 2.07 10.03 17.41
C SER A 334 1.81 8.55 17.14
N GLY A 335 2.72 7.64 17.54
CA GLY A 335 2.61 6.20 17.32
C GLY A 335 3.00 5.70 15.93
N ALA A 336 3.66 6.54 15.12
CA ALA A 336 4.01 6.29 13.72
C ALA A 336 5.49 5.92 13.50
N ALA A 337 6.18 5.35 14.49
CA ALA A 337 7.60 4.98 14.40
C ALA A 337 7.92 4.07 13.19
N GLU A 338 6.97 3.26 12.74
CA GLU A 338 7.09 2.40 11.54
C GLU A 338 7.35 3.18 10.24
N LEU A 339 7.06 4.49 10.18
CA LEU A 339 7.40 5.34 9.04
C LEU A 339 8.91 5.49 8.82
N ARG A 340 9.73 5.32 9.87
CA ARG A 340 11.19 5.50 9.78
C ARG A 340 11.90 4.38 9.04
N VAL A 341 11.26 3.23 8.91
CA VAL A 341 11.81 1.98 8.34
C VAL A 341 11.11 1.58 7.03
N LYS A 342 10.49 2.56 6.37
CA LYS A 342 9.88 2.42 5.04
C LYS A 342 10.97 2.57 3.95
N GLU A 343 10.56 2.92 2.75
CA GLU A 343 11.44 3.19 1.60
C GLU A 343 12.45 4.31 1.92
N THR A 344 12.03 5.28 2.73
CA THR A 344 12.84 6.33 3.37
C THR A 344 12.47 6.45 4.85
N ASP A 345 13.22 7.25 5.63
CA ASP A 345 12.69 7.78 6.88
C ASP A 345 11.62 8.82 6.54
N ARG A 346 10.38 8.36 6.41
CA ARG A 346 9.28 9.20 5.93
C ARG A 346 8.97 10.36 6.86
N ILE A 347 9.20 10.22 8.17
CA ILE A 347 9.01 11.34 9.09
C ILE A 347 10.01 12.45 8.76
N ALA A 348 11.28 12.09 8.62
CA ALA A 348 12.33 13.05 8.32
C ALA A 348 12.13 13.72 6.96
N THR A 349 11.74 12.96 5.92
CA THR A 349 11.54 13.51 4.57
C THR A 349 10.31 14.41 4.49
N ILE A 350 9.16 14.03 5.11
CA ILE A 350 7.98 14.91 5.20
C ILE A 350 8.34 16.25 5.84
N VAL A 351 9.02 16.21 6.99
CA VAL A 351 9.42 17.42 7.74
C VAL A 351 10.33 18.30 6.89
N THR A 352 11.36 17.70 6.29
CA THR A 352 12.33 18.42 5.46
C THR A 352 11.66 19.10 4.27
N GLU A 353 10.86 18.37 3.50
CA GLU A 353 10.27 18.90 2.27
C GLU A 353 9.17 19.93 2.55
N LEU A 354 8.36 19.75 3.61
CA LEU A 354 7.35 20.75 3.99
C LEU A 354 7.99 22.04 4.55
N GLN A 355 9.13 21.95 5.26
CA GLN A 355 9.87 23.13 5.73
C GLN A 355 10.38 23.98 4.56
N LYS A 356 10.75 23.38 3.41
CA LYS A 356 11.11 24.13 2.19
C LYS A 356 9.96 24.99 1.65
N LEU A 357 8.72 24.66 2.00
CA LEU A 357 7.52 25.41 1.66
C LEU A 357 7.10 26.43 2.73
N GLY A 358 7.86 26.57 3.82
CA GLY A 358 7.55 27.48 4.92
C GLY A 358 6.58 26.92 5.95
N VAL A 359 6.24 25.63 5.87
CA VAL A 359 5.39 24.97 6.87
C VAL A 359 6.16 24.86 8.19
N VAL A 360 5.52 25.26 9.29
CA VAL A 360 6.06 25.07 10.63
C VAL A 360 5.73 23.65 11.08
N ILE A 361 6.68 22.74 10.87
CA ILE A 361 6.59 21.32 11.23
C ILE A 361 7.83 20.90 12.02
N THR A 362 7.61 20.11 13.08
CA THR A 362 8.68 19.54 13.93
C THR A 362 8.54 18.03 13.98
N ALA A 363 9.63 17.32 13.69
CA ALA A 363 9.70 15.87 13.83
C ALA A 363 9.65 15.44 15.30
N GLN A 364 8.94 14.36 15.57
CA GLN A 364 8.98 13.63 16.84
C GLN A 364 9.52 12.21 16.59
N PRO A 365 10.00 11.48 17.62
CA PRO A 365 10.51 10.11 17.44
C PRO A 365 9.52 9.18 16.73
N ASP A 366 8.23 9.33 16.95
CA ASP A 366 7.15 8.50 16.42
C ASP A 366 6.06 9.33 15.72
N GLY A 367 6.40 10.51 15.18
CA GLY A 367 5.44 11.32 14.43
C GLY A 367 5.91 12.74 14.20
N PHE A 368 5.00 13.70 14.28
CA PHE A 368 5.28 15.12 14.03
C PHE A 368 4.20 16.04 14.59
N THR A 369 4.57 17.31 14.80
CA THR A 369 3.66 18.42 15.15
C THR A 369 3.70 19.46 14.04
N ILE A 370 2.55 19.95 13.61
CA ILE A 370 2.40 20.89 12.49
C ILE A 370 1.53 22.06 12.92
N ASP A 371 1.98 23.29 12.70
CA ASP A 371 1.18 24.51 12.79
C ASP A 371 0.72 24.94 11.38
N GLY A 372 -0.54 24.66 11.07
CA GLY A 372 -1.12 24.94 9.74
C GLY A 372 -1.48 26.41 9.49
N ARG A 373 -1.25 27.30 10.47
CA ARG A 373 -1.44 28.76 10.32
C ARG A 373 -0.25 29.44 9.63
N ALA A 374 0.84 28.71 9.43
CA ALA A 374 2.04 29.23 8.78
C ALA A 374 1.74 29.64 7.32
N THR A 375 2.33 30.75 6.89
CA THR A 375 2.23 31.18 5.49
C THR A 375 3.22 30.40 4.63
N TRP A 376 2.73 29.76 3.58
CA TRP A 376 3.56 29.02 2.65
C TRP A 376 4.30 29.95 1.70
N HIS A 377 5.50 29.54 1.25
CA HIS A 377 6.30 30.28 0.28
C HIS A 377 6.79 29.40 -0.85
N GLN A 378 7.16 30.03 -1.97
CA GLN A 378 7.86 29.35 -3.05
C GLN A 378 9.17 28.76 -2.51
N PRO A 379 9.49 27.48 -2.77
CA PRO A 379 10.76 26.92 -2.34
C PRO A 379 11.91 27.57 -3.12
N LYS A 380 13.04 27.81 -2.43
CA LYS A 380 14.26 28.34 -3.05
C LYS A 380 15.09 27.27 -3.74
N GLU A 381 14.87 26.03 -3.37
CA GLU A 381 15.55 24.84 -3.88
C GLU A 381 14.52 23.86 -4.46
N ASN A 382 15.00 22.82 -5.14
CA ASN A 382 14.12 21.78 -5.64
C ASN A 382 13.48 21.00 -4.48
N LEU A 383 12.21 20.65 -4.64
CA LEU A 383 11.60 19.58 -3.87
C LEU A 383 12.22 18.26 -4.30
N ASP A 384 12.22 17.27 -3.44
CA ASP A 384 12.82 15.97 -3.71
C ASP A 384 11.90 14.84 -3.24
N SER A 385 11.75 13.79 -4.05
CA SER A 385 11.04 12.58 -3.65
C SER A 385 11.86 11.72 -2.68
N HIS A 386 13.18 11.91 -2.62
CA HIS A 386 14.14 11.05 -1.92
C HIS A 386 14.07 9.58 -2.36
N GLY A 387 13.59 9.33 -3.59
CA GLY A 387 13.31 7.98 -4.09
C GLY A 387 12.03 7.35 -3.53
N ASP A 388 11.22 8.09 -2.76
CA ASP A 388 9.94 7.64 -2.21
C ASP A 388 8.78 8.20 -3.03
N HIS A 389 8.06 7.31 -3.71
CA HIS A 389 6.91 7.63 -4.55
C HIS A 389 5.85 8.45 -3.82
N ARG A 390 5.62 8.19 -2.52
CA ARG A 390 4.60 8.90 -1.74
C ARG A 390 5.00 10.32 -1.44
N ILE A 391 6.29 10.56 -1.20
CA ILE A 391 6.82 11.91 -0.98
C ILE A 391 6.79 12.71 -2.29
N GLY A 392 7.17 12.10 -3.41
CA GLY A 392 7.06 12.72 -4.73
C GLY A 392 5.64 13.13 -5.09
N MET A 393 4.65 12.23 -4.92
CA MET A 393 3.24 12.54 -5.15
C MET A 393 2.70 13.57 -4.15
N MET A 394 3.06 13.48 -2.86
CA MET A 394 2.68 14.48 -1.85
C MET A 394 3.17 15.88 -2.27
N MET A 395 4.42 16.00 -2.72
CA MET A 395 4.99 17.28 -3.15
C MET A 395 4.35 17.82 -4.44
N ALA A 396 3.93 16.93 -5.35
CA ALA A 396 3.13 17.33 -6.50
C ALA A 396 1.78 17.93 -6.10
N ILE A 397 1.10 17.35 -5.10
CA ILE A 397 -0.14 17.92 -4.56
C ILE A 397 0.11 19.22 -3.79
N ALA A 398 1.18 19.29 -3.00
CA ALA A 398 1.57 20.50 -2.27
C ALA A 398 1.84 21.68 -3.22
N ALA A 399 2.46 21.43 -4.39
CA ALA A 399 2.74 22.45 -5.39
C ALA A 399 1.48 23.16 -5.91
N LEU A 400 0.31 22.50 -5.89
CA LEU A 400 -0.98 23.10 -6.30
C LEU A 400 -1.46 24.22 -5.37
N ARG A 401 -0.80 24.43 -4.23
CA ARG A 401 -1.04 25.57 -3.33
C ARG A 401 -0.14 26.77 -3.65
N LEU A 402 0.89 26.59 -4.46
CA LEU A 402 1.90 27.60 -4.73
C LEU A 402 1.54 28.42 -5.97
N PRO A 403 1.79 29.73 -5.98
CA PRO A 403 1.40 30.58 -7.11
C PRO A 403 2.17 30.27 -8.41
N GLN A 404 3.36 29.68 -8.31
CA GLN A 404 4.23 29.41 -9.44
C GLN A 404 4.65 27.93 -9.49
N PRO A 405 4.95 27.39 -10.69
CA PRO A 405 5.52 26.05 -10.84
C PRO A 405 6.77 25.82 -9.97
N THR A 406 6.93 24.60 -9.47
CA THR A 406 8.11 24.16 -8.71
C THR A 406 8.84 23.04 -9.43
N GLN A 407 10.04 22.71 -8.97
CA GLN A 407 10.82 21.59 -9.48
C GLN A 407 10.84 20.45 -8.48
N LEU A 408 10.66 19.21 -8.97
CA LEU A 408 10.74 17.97 -8.21
C LEU A 408 11.88 17.10 -8.74
N ALA A 409 12.88 16.84 -7.91
CA ALA A 409 13.89 15.82 -8.13
C ALA A 409 13.35 14.43 -7.78
N GLY A 410 13.83 13.41 -8.48
CA GLY A 410 13.47 12.01 -8.25
C GLY A 410 12.02 11.66 -8.65
N ALA A 411 11.44 12.37 -9.61
CA ALA A 411 10.05 12.18 -10.02
C ALA A 411 9.73 10.78 -10.55
N GLU A 412 10.74 10.06 -11.08
CA GLU A 412 10.65 8.65 -11.52
C GLU A 412 10.22 7.68 -10.42
N ALA A 413 10.39 8.05 -9.14
CA ALA A 413 9.93 7.22 -8.04
C ALA A 413 8.40 7.01 -8.11
N VAL A 414 7.64 8.00 -8.60
CA VAL A 414 6.17 7.94 -8.71
C VAL A 414 5.71 6.74 -9.57
N ASP A 415 6.47 6.40 -10.61
CA ASP A 415 6.16 5.30 -11.54
C ASP A 415 6.19 3.91 -10.87
N ILE A 416 6.82 3.80 -9.68
CA ILE A 416 6.85 2.56 -8.89
C ILE A 416 5.43 2.14 -8.46
N SER A 417 4.54 3.10 -8.19
CA SER A 417 3.19 2.84 -7.70
C SER A 417 2.08 3.42 -8.57
N TYR A 418 2.31 4.52 -9.28
CA TYR A 418 1.28 5.22 -10.03
C TYR A 418 1.84 5.89 -11.30
N PRO A 419 2.08 5.12 -12.38
CA PRO A 419 2.68 5.62 -13.62
C PRO A 419 1.94 6.80 -14.29
N THR A 420 0.60 6.81 -14.25
CA THR A 420 -0.21 7.86 -14.89
C THR A 420 -0.52 9.04 -13.96
N PHE A 421 0.08 9.11 -12.77
CA PHE A 421 -0.28 10.10 -11.74
C PHE A 421 -0.24 11.56 -12.24
N PHE A 422 0.83 11.93 -12.93
CA PHE A 422 0.99 13.30 -13.42
C PHE A 422 0.03 13.64 -14.57
N GLU A 423 -0.35 12.65 -15.37
CA GLU A 423 -1.33 12.80 -16.45
C GLU A 423 -2.72 13.01 -15.86
N ASP A 424 -3.11 12.17 -14.91
CA ASP A 424 -4.37 12.26 -14.17
C ASP A 424 -4.49 13.59 -13.42
N LEU A 425 -3.41 14.05 -12.77
CA LEU A 425 -3.38 15.34 -12.10
C LEU A 425 -3.52 16.51 -13.09
N ALA A 426 -2.84 16.44 -14.24
CA ALA A 426 -2.94 17.46 -15.27
C ALA A 426 -4.35 17.54 -15.86
N GLN A 427 -5.02 16.40 -16.07
CA GLN A 427 -6.40 16.33 -16.52
C GLN A 427 -7.34 17.10 -15.57
N LEU A 428 -7.21 16.89 -14.25
CA LEU A 428 -8.02 17.58 -13.26
C LEU A 428 -7.71 19.09 -13.18
N CYS A 429 -6.46 19.51 -13.44
CA CYS A 429 -6.06 20.91 -13.45
C CYS A 429 -6.57 21.69 -14.67
N GLN A 430 -6.75 21.02 -15.82
CA GLN A 430 -7.22 21.65 -17.05
C GLN A 430 -8.74 21.83 -17.09
N GLY A 431 -9.47 21.06 -16.27
CA GLY A 431 -10.92 21.09 -16.20
C GLY A 431 -11.57 20.56 -17.47
N VAL A 432 -11.88 19.26 -17.51
CA VAL A 432 -12.78 18.74 -18.54
C VAL A 432 -14.19 19.21 -18.15
N ARG A 433 -14.76 20.12 -18.93
CA ARG A 433 -16.21 20.37 -18.88
C ARG A 433 -16.89 19.06 -19.29
N VAL A 434 -17.49 18.37 -18.33
CA VAL A 434 -18.41 17.26 -18.58
C VAL A 434 -19.61 17.77 -19.34
#